data_AF-A0A0F8WMH4-F1
#
_entry.id   AF-A0A0F8WMH4-F1
#
_cell.length_a   1.000
_cell.length_b   1.000
_cell.length_c   1.000
_cell.angle_alpha   90.00
_cell.angle_beta   90.00
_cell.angle_gamma   90.00
#
_symmetry.space_group_name_H-M   'P 1'
#
loop_
_entity.id
_entity.type
_entity.pdbx_description
1 polymer ?
#
loop_
_entity_poly.entity_id
_entity_poly.type
_entity_poly.pdbx_seq_one_letter_code
_entity_poly.pdbx_strand_id
1 'polypeptide(L)'
;FTAPGGGYGTAGTKGQGGAGTVGAAYGSADLTVISHGGAGAGNAANPIGAAGQGRDSGGIAMIFAKTVASPTGAASMTGQNGDAGSDRGGGAGSGGAVLIVCESGTLGTNKFTAAGGTGGVGTTGEDGGNGGVGRIAVHHSGTVTGTTSPTFDDTTDSSLVETTGNFLAFL
;
A
#
# COMPACT_ATOMS: atom_id res chain seq x y z
N PHE A 1 -20.24 -2.21 -11.12
CA PHE A 1 -19.97 -2.13 -9.68
C PHE A 1 -18.49 -1.82 -9.50
N THR A 2 -18.13 -0.59 -9.12
CA THR A 2 -16.73 -0.18 -8.97
C THR A 2 -16.42 0.07 -7.49
N ALA A 3 -16.29 -1.02 -6.73
CA ALA A 3 -15.78 -0.95 -5.37
C ALA A 3 -14.24 -0.90 -5.41
N PRO A 4 -13.59 0.09 -4.80
CA PRO A 4 -12.14 0.09 -4.65
C PRO A 4 -11.70 -1.01 -3.67
N GLY A 5 -10.43 -1.45 -3.79
CA GLY A 5 -9.80 -2.25 -2.75
C GLY A 5 -9.76 -1.52 -1.41
N GLY A 6 -10.03 -2.23 -0.31
CA GLY A 6 -9.85 -1.72 1.05
C GLY A 6 -8.40 -1.31 1.29
N GLY A 7 -8.20 -0.23 2.03
CA GLY A 7 -6.87 0.35 2.22
C GLY A 7 -6.19 -0.11 3.49
N TYR A 8 -4.93 -0.50 3.38
CA TYR A 8 -4.10 -0.83 4.53
C TYR A 8 -3.46 0.43 5.11
N GLY A 9 -4.29 1.36 5.60
CA GLY A 9 -3.92 2.77 5.72
C GLY A 9 -5.15 3.65 5.67
N THR A 10 -5.43 4.10 4.45
CA THR A 10 -6.58 4.96 4.12
C THR A 10 -7.48 4.22 3.15
N ALA A 11 -8.79 4.25 3.39
CA ALA A 11 -9.77 3.66 2.49
C ALA A 11 -9.62 4.18 1.05
N GLY A 12 -9.95 3.35 0.07
CA GLY A 12 -9.98 3.75 -1.34
C GLY A 12 -11.10 4.76 -1.62
N THR A 13 -11.23 5.16 -2.89
CA THR A 13 -12.32 6.06 -3.32
C THR A 13 -13.29 5.31 -4.22
N LYS A 14 -14.57 5.62 -4.08
CA LYS A 14 -15.61 5.01 -4.89
C LYS A 14 -15.45 5.39 -6.35
N GLY A 15 -15.67 4.45 -7.26
CA GLY A 15 -15.78 4.78 -8.68
C GLY A 15 -17.07 5.54 -9.02
N GLN A 16 -17.14 6.08 -10.23
CA GLN A 16 -18.28 6.84 -10.71
C GLN A 16 -19.43 5.90 -11.14
N GLY A 17 -20.67 6.39 -11.14
CA GLY A 17 -21.79 5.71 -11.82
C GLY A 17 -22.56 4.59 -11.09
N GLY A 18 -22.39 4.32 -9.78
CA GLY A 18 -23.26 3.30 -9.16
C GLY A 18 -23.15 2.99 -7.68
N ALA A 19 -23.97 2.03 -7.21
CA ALA A 19 -24.19 1.63 -5.81
C ALA A 19 -23.06 0.84 -5.12
N GLY A 20 -21.82 0.91 -5.63
CA GLY A 20 -20.67 0.22 -5.00
C GLY A 20 -20.34 0.77 -3.62
N THR A 21 -19.92 -0.11 -2.70
CA THR A 21 -19.41 0.25 -1.37
C THR A 21 -17.89 0.44 -1.44
N VAL A 22 -17.37 1.45 -0.76
CA VAL A 22 -15.92 1.65 -0.62
C VAL A 22 -15.33 0.58 0.30
N GLY A 23 -14.19 0.00 -0.09
CA GLY A 23 -13.44 -0.88 0.79
C GLY A 23 -12.97 -0.13 2.03
N ALA A 24 -13.21 -0.70 3.22
CA ALA A 24 -12.84 -0.07 4.48
C ALA A 24 -11.32 0.08 4.64
N ALA A 25 -10.90 1.02 5.50
CA ALA A 25 -9.54 1.03 6.03
C ALA A 25 -9.41 -0.09 7.07
N TYR A 26 -8.26 -0.75 7.10
CA TYR A 26 -7.98 -1.81 8.07
C TYR A 26 -6.49 -1.93 8.39
N GLY A 27 -6.15 -2.75 9.38
CA GLY A 27 -4.79 -2.91 9.89
C GLY A 27 -4.45 -1.96 11.04
N SER A 28 -3.24 -2.11 11.57
CA SER A 28 -2.67 -1.24 12.59
C SER A 28 -1.57 -0.37 11.99
N ALA A 29 -1.40 0.85 12.50
CA ALA A 29 -0.36 1.78 12.05
C ALA A 29 1.06 1.24 12.32
N ASP A 30 1.23 0.55 13.44
CA ASP A 30 2.49 -0.11 13.85
C ASP A 30 2.78 -1.43 13.12
N LEU A 31 1.90 -1.85 12.20
CA LEU A 31 2.05 -3.10 11.46
C LEU A 31 2.29 -4.35 12.34
N THR A 32 1.83 -4.34 13.60
CA THR A 32 1.89 -5.52 14.51
C THR A 32 1.11 -6.73 13.98
N VAL A 33 0.09 -6.45 13.17
CA VAL A 33 -0.51 -7.39 12.22
C VAL A 33 -0.20 -6.84 10.85
N ILE A 34 0.16 -7.67 9.86
CA ILE A 34 0.41 -7.26 8.47
C ILE A 34 -0.60 -7.94 7.53
N SER A 35 -1.13 -7.20 6.55
CA SER A 35 -2.02 -7.74 5.51
C SER A 35 -1.65 -7.25 4.11
N HIS A 36 -1.97 -8.07 3.11
CA HIS A 36 -1.61 -7.89 1.69
C HIS A 36 -2.42 -6.83 0.92
N GLY A 37 -3.10 -5.90 1.58
CA GLY A 37 -4.01 -4.99 0.87
C GLY A 37 -5.28 -5.68 0.29
N GLY A 38 -6.20 -4.89 -0.25
CA GLY A 38 -7.42 -5.36 -0.91
C GLY A 38 -7.34 -5.19 -2.42
N ALA A 39 -7.74 -6.22 -3.17
CA ALA A 39 -7.87 -6.14 -4.63
C ALA A 39 -9.03 -5.22 -5.04
N GLY A 40 -8.92 -4.61 -6.23
CA GLY A 40 -9.98 -3.83 -6.82
C GLY A 40 -11.12 -4.69 -7.36
N ALA A 41 -12.36 -4.20 -7.31
CA ALA A 41 -13.48 -4.93 -7.87
C ALA A 41 -13.57 -4.79 -9.40
N GLY A 42 -13.90 -5.90 -10.07
CA GLY A 42 -14.33 -5.90 -11.46
C GLY A 42 -15.80 -5.50 -11.62
N ASN A 43 -16.19 -5.24 -12.86
CA ASN A 43 -17.56 -4.92 -13.22
C ASN A 43 -18.25 -6.09 -13.91
N ALA A 44 -19.57 -6.19 -13.76
CA ALA A 44 -20.37 -7.07 -14.62
C ALA A 44 -20.42 -6.50 -16.04
N ALA A 45 -20.23 -7.36 -17.04
CA ALA A 45 -20.44 -7.00 -18.43
C ALA A 45 -21.90 -6.54 -18.64
N ASN A 46 -22.09 -5.50 -19.44
CA ASN A 46 -23.40 -5.06 -19.91
C ASN A 46 -23.44 -5.20 -21.44
N PRO A 47 -24.63 -5.11 -22.09
CA PRO A 47 -24.72 -5.25 -23.54
C PRO A 47 -24.12 -4.07 -24.33
N ILE A 48 -23.70 -2.99 -23.65
CA ILE A 48 -23.19 -1.75 -24.23
C ILE A 48 -21.66 -1.81 -24.41
N GLY A 49 -20.95 -2.59 -23.58
CA GLY A 49 -19.51 -2.75 -23.72
C GLY A 49 -18.85 -3.68 -22.71
N ALA A 50 -17.58 -3.98 -22.96
CA ALA A 50 -16.74 -4.71 -22.03
C ALA A 50 -16.41 -3.80 -20.83
N ALA A 51 -16.60 -4.33 -19.63
CA ALA A 51 -16.27 -3.62 -18.42
C ALA A 51 -14.82 -3.90 -18.00
N GLY A 52 -14.15 -2.88 -17.45
CA GLY A 52 -12.79 -2.99 -16.96
C GLY A 52 -12.71 -3.93 -15.76
N GLN A 53 -11.63 -4.71 -15.72
CA GLN A 53 -11.34 -5.62 -14.62
C GLN A 53 -10.72 -4.90 -13.43
N GLY A 54 -11.01 -5.41 -12.24
CA GLY A 54 -10.32 -5.02 -11.03
C GLY A 54 -8.87 -5.53 -11.04
N ARG A 55 -7.97 -4.85 -10.32
CA ARG A 55 -6.55 -5.24 -10.23
C ARG A 55 -6.07 -5.57 -8.83
N ASP A 56 -4.90 -6.19 -8.78
CA ASP A 56 -4.31 -6.73 -7.56
C ASP A 56 -3.75 -5.63 -6.64
N SER A 57 -3.74 -5.93 -5.35
CA SER A 57 -3.11 -5.10 -4.33
C SER A 57 -1.57 -5.14 -4.40
N GLY A 58 -0.95 -4.21 -3.70
CA GLY A 58 0.50 -4.19 -3.50
C GLY A 58 0.98 -5.30 -2.56
N GLY A 59 2.26 -5.66 -2.70
CA GLY A 59 2.90 -6.69 -1.88
C GLY A 59 3.22 -6.24 -0.45
N ILE A 60 3.87 -7.12 0.31
CA ILE A 60 4.39 -6.82 1.65
C ILE A 60 5.92 -6.87 1.60
N ALA A 61 6.58 -5.94 2.28
CA ALA A 61 7.98 -6.07 2.67
C ALA A 61 8.14 -6.01 4.19
N MET A 62 9.01 -6.88 4.71
CA MET A 62 9.48 -6.84 6.08
C MET A 62 11.01 -6.82 6.04
N ILE A 63 11.62 -5.82 6.67
CA ILE A 63 13.07 -5.62 6.69
C ILE A 63 13.52 -5.62 8.14
N PHE A 64 14.32 -6.62 8.49
CA PHE A 64 14.98 -6.71 9.79
C PHE A 64 16.48 -6.54 9.57
N ALA A 65 17.00 -5.40 9.98
CA ALA A 65 18.40 -5.07 9.80
C ALA A 65 18.88 -4.21 10.95
N LYS A 66 20.10 -4.43 11.45
CA LYS A 66 20.67 -3.52 12.44
C LYS A 66 20.71 -2.09 11.90
N THR A 67 21.23 -1.91 10.69
CA THR A 67 21.29 -0.61 10.03
C THR A 67 20.68 -0.70 8.64
N VAL A 68 19.77 0.23 8.32
CA VAL A 68 19.28 0.43 6.96
C VAL A 68 20.10 1.56 6.32
N ALA A 69 21.08 1.22 5.49
CA ALA A 69 21.91 2.20 4.81
C ALA A 69 21.34 2.57 3.44
N SER A 70 20.96 3.84 3.27
CA SER A 70 20.47 4.50 2.04
C SER A 70 20.34 3.58 0.83
N PRO A 71 19.17 2.94 0.63
CA PRO A 71 18.95 1.97 -0.43
C PRO A 71 19.29 2.55 -1.81
N THR A 72 20.07 1.82 -2.60
CA THR A 72 20.39 2.19 -3.99
C THR A 72 19.16 2.02 -4.89
N GLY A 73 18.44 0.90 -4.74
CA GLY A 73 17.17 0.60 -5.39
C GLY A 73 15.93 1.11 -4.63
N ALA A 74 14.76 0.99 -5.26
CA ALA A 74 13.48 1.28 -4.64
C ALA A 74 12.68 -0.03 -4.43
N ALA A 75 11.99 -0.12 -3.30
CA ALA A 75 11.03 -1.17 -2.99
C ALA A 75 9.61 -0.61 -3.15
N SER A 76 8.83 -1.22 -4.04
CA SER A 76 7.46 -0.82 -4.31
C SER A 76 6.47 -1.92 -3.95
N MET A 77 5.54 -1.55 -3.08
CA MET A 77 4.38 -2.28 -2.62
C MET A 77 3.12 -1.56 -3.10
N THR A 78 3.17 -1.01 -4.31
CA THR A 78 2.07 -0.20 -4.88
C THR A 78 1.00 -1.10 -5.49
N GLY A 79 -0.27 -0.78 -5.25
CA GLY A 79 -1.41 -1.45 -5.88
C GLY A 79 -1.50 -1.17 -7.37
N GLN A 80 -2.04 -2.11 -8.13
CA GLN A 80 -2.16 -1.97 -9.59
C GLN A 80 -3.35 -1.07 -9.97
N ASN A 81 -3.19 -0.36 -11.10
CA ASN A 81 -4.24 0.50 -11.66
C ASN A 81 -5.35 -0.34 -12.29
N GLY A 82 -6.61 0.04 -12.04
CA GLY A 82 -7.76 -0.62 -12.65
C GLY A 82 -7.73 -0.58 -14.19
N ASP A 83 -8.33 -1.59 -14.82
CA ASP A 83 -8.38 -1.62 -16.29
C ASP A 83 -9.37 -0.63 -16.86
N ALA A 84 -9.01 -0.04 -18.00
CA ALA A 84 -9.96 0.67 -18.83
C ALA A 84 -11.04 -0.30 -19.34
N GLY A 85 -12.27 0.18 -19.45
CA GLY A 85 -13.36 -0.54 -20.09
C GLY A 85 -14.06 0.33 -21.13
N SER A 86 -14.66 -0.31 -22.13
CA SER A 86 -15.41 0.39 -23.18
C SER A 86 -16.81 0.84 -22.73
N ASP A 87 -17.16 0.55 -21.48
CA ASP A 87 -18.36 1.01 -20.79
C ASP A 87 -17.95 1.62 -19.44
N ARG A 88 -17.44 0.77 -18.54
CA ARG A 88 -17.03 1.12 -17.17
C ARG A 88 -15.57 0.79 -16.92
N GLY A 89 -14.88 1.64 -16.15
CA GLY A 89 -13.53 1.34 -15.68
C GLY A 89 -13.51 0.37 -14.49
N GLY A 90 -12.47 -0.47 -14.39
CA GLY A 90 -12.27 -1.41 -13.28
C GLY A 90 -11.67 -0.76 -12.04
N GLY A 91 -11.92 -1.32 -10.85
CA GLY A 91 -11.34 -0.82 -9.60
C GLY A 91 -9.84 -1.09 -9.47
N ALA A 92 -9.10 -0.17 -8.88
CA ALA A 92 -7.69 -0.39 -8.56
C ALA A 92 -7.48 -1.19 -7.27
N GLY A 93 -6.35 -1.88 -7.20
CA GLY A 93 -5.87 -2.53 -5.98
C GLY A 93 -5.25 -1.52 -5.00
N SER A 94 -5.34 -1.82 -3.72
CA SER A 94 -4.75 -0.97 -2.67
C SER A 94 -3.23 -1.09 -2.62
N GLY A 95 -2.59 -0.10 -1.99
CA GLY A 95 -1.20 -0.23 -1.55
C GLY A 95 -1.05 -1.35 -0.51
N GLY A 96 0.16 -1.88 -0.43
CA GLY A 96 0.54 -2.93 0.49
C GLY A 96 1.15 -2.40 1.79
N ALA A 97 2.10 -3.15 2.36
CA ALA A 97 2.69 -2.82 3.65
C ALA A 97 4.22 -2.90 3.61
N VAL A 98 4.89 -2.01 4.34
CA VAL A 98 6.34 -2.08 4.56
C VAL A 98 6.62 -1.92 6.05
N LEU A 99 7.12 -2.97 6.70
CA LEU A 99 7.63 -2.91 8.06
C LEU A 99 9.16 -2.91 8.03
N ILE A 100 9.78 -1.93 8.66
CA ILE A 100 11.22 -1.87 8.85
C ILE A 100 11.49 -1.92 10.35
N VAL A 101 12.29 -2.87 10.79
CA VAL A 101 12.76 -2.95 12.18
C VAL A 101 14.26 -2.85 12.17
N CYS A 102 14.79 -1.78 12.78
CA CYS A 102 16.22 -1.51 12.78
C CYS A 102 16.70 -0.75 14.01
N GLU A 103 18.00 -0.77 14.28
CA GLU A 103 18.57 0.13 15.28
C GLU A 103 18.57 1.56 14.75
N SER A 104 19.12 1.77 13.56
CA SER A 104 19.18 3.08 12.91
C SER A 104 19.01 2.96 11.39
N GLY A 105 18.56 4.03 10.75
CA GLY A 105 18.21 4.00 9.34
C GLY A 105 18.39 5.32 8.61
N THR A 106 18.89 5.25 7.38
CA THR A 106 18.75 6.29 6.36
C THR A 106 17.96 5.68 5.22
N LEU A 107 16.66 5.96 5.15
CA LEU A 107 15.77 5.35 4.17
C LEU A 107 15.93 5.96 2.76
N GLY A 108 16.58 7.12 2.67
CA GLY A 108 16.59 7.94 1.45
C GLY A 108 15.22 8.59 1.19
N THR A 109 15.08 9.24 0.04
CA THR A 109 13.84 9.88 -0.38
C THR A 109 13.06 8.96 -1.32
N ASN A 110 11.84 8.60 -0.94
CA ASN A 110 10.89 7.81 -1.75
C ASN A 110 11.44 6.46 -2.23
N LYS A 111 12.32 5.84 -1.43
CA LYS A 111 12.84 4.49 -1.73
C LYS A 111 11.88 3.38 -1.34
N PHE A 112 10.95 3.65 -0.43
CA PHE A 112 9.88 2.73 -0.05
C PHE A 112 8.55 3.37 -0.42
N THR A 113 7.76 2.65 -1.22
CA THR A 113 6.45 3.13 -1.70
C THR A 113 5.36 2.09 -1.51
N ALA A 114 4.23 2.47 -0.92
CA ALA A 114 3.05 1.63 -0.72
C ALA A 114 1.77 2.37 -1.13
N ALA A 115 1.77 3.01 -2.30
CA ALA A 115 0.62 3.77 -2.79
C ALA A 115 -0.51 2.85 -3.29
N GLY A 116 -1.75 3.35 -3.29
CA GLY A 116 -2.86 2.70 -3.98
C GLY A 116 -2.79 2.91 -5.49
N GLY A 117 -3.40 2.00 -6.26
CA GLY A 117 -3.58 2.17 -7.70
C GLY A 117 -4.69 3.17 -8.04
N THR A 118 -4.64 3.70 -9.26
CA THR A 118 -5.68 4.56 -9.83
C THR A 118 -6.76 3.73 -10.53
N GLY A 119 -8.03 4.07 -10.33
CA GLY A 119 -9.15 3.41 -11.02
C GLY A 119 -9.04 3.51 -12.54
N GLY A 120 -9.55 2.48 -13.23
CA GLY A 120 -9.56 2.46 -14.69
C GLY A 120 -10.54 3.47 -15.27
N VAL A 121 -10.27 3.93 -16.49
CA VAL A 121 -11.14 4.90 -17.18
C VAL A 121 -12.32 4.18 -17.86
N GLY A 122 -13.53 4.71 -17.68
CA GLY A 122 -14.73 4.30 -18.41
C GLY A 122 -15.07 5.31 -19.51
N THR A 123 -15.40 4.84 -20.71
CA THR A 123 -15.74 5.72 -21.85
C THR A 123 -17.05 6.49 -21.66
N THR A 124 -17.93 6.00 -20.79
CA THR A 124 -19.21 6.64 -20.44
C THR A 124 -19.07 7.64 -19.29
N GLY A 125 -17.86 7.86 -18.78
CA GLY A 125 -17.59 8.63 -17.56
C GLY A 125 -17.74 7.81 -16.27
N GLU A 126 -18.07 6.52 -16.37
CA GLU A 126 -18.18 5.61 -15.24
C GLU A 126 -16.81 4.98 -14.88
N ASP A 127 -15.90 5.82 -14.37
CA ASP A 127 -14.56 5.41 -13.94
C ASP A 127 -14.57 4.46 -12.74
N GLY A 128 -13.52 3.63 -12.66
CA GLY A 128 -13.22 2.77 -11.54
C GLY A 128 -12.84 3.53 -10.27
N GLY A 129 -13.01 2.89 -9.12
CA GLY A 129 -12.56 3.45 -7.84
C GLY A 129 -11.05 3.32 -7.65
N ASN A 130 -10.41 4.32 -7.03
CA ASN A 130 -8.98 4.23 -6.68
C ASN A 130 -8.78 3.33 -5.46
N GLY A 131 -7.72 2.51 -5.48
CA GLY A 131 -7.35 1.66 -4.36
C GLY A 131 -6.93 2.48 -3.14
N GLY A 132 -7.13 1.92 -1.95
CA GLY A 132 -6.68 2.55 -0.70
C GLY A 132 -5.16 2.66 -0.62
N VAL A 133 -4.67 3.62 0.16
CA VAL A 133 -3.23 3.80 0.40
C VAL A 133 -2.77 2.75 1.43
N GLY A 134 -1.60 2.16 1.19
CA GLY A 134 -0.94 1.22 2.08
C GLY A 134 -0.31 1.89 3.32
N ARG A 135 0.55 1.16 4.02
CA ARG A 135 1.24 1.60 5.24
C ARG A 135 2.71 1.31 5.20
N ILE A 136 3.48 2.18 5.84
CA ILE A 136 4.91 1.99 6.05
C ILE A 136 5.16 2.28 7.53
N ALA A 137 5.77 1.37 8.27
CA ALA A 137 6.12 1.55 9.66
C ALA A 137 7.61 1.29 9.87
N VAL A 138 8.23 2.09 10.74
CA VAL A 138 9.63 1.92 11.13
C VAL A 138 9.72 1.83 12.63
N HIS A 139 10.19 0.67 13.11
CA HIS A 139 10.41 0.39 14.51
C HIS A 139 11.92 0.47 14.76
N HIS A 140 12.34 1.38 15.64
CA HIS A 140 13.77 1.60 15.85
C HIS A 140 14.17 2.04 17.25
N SER A 141 15.40 1.72 17.66
CA SER A 141 15.95 2.17 18.95
C SER A 141 16.74 3.48 18.84
N GLY A 142 17.23 3.80 17.64
CA GLY A 142 18.15 4.90 17.37
C GLY A 142 17.53 6.02 16.55
N THR A 143 18.22 6.44 15.49
CA THR A 143 17.75 7.52 14.61
C THR A 143 17.41 6.99 13.23
N VAL A 144 16.26 7.41 12.72
CA VAL A 144 15.83 7.16 11.34
C VAL A 144 15.65 8.49 10.60
N THR A 145 16.19 8.56 9.40
CA THR A 145 16.06 9.72 8.50
C THR A 145 15.60 9.28 7.11
N GLY A 146 15.08 10.23 6.34
CA GLY A 146 14.55 10.01 4.99
C GLY A 146 13.03 10.15 4.94
N THR A 147 12.46 9.85 3.78
CA THR A 147 11.01 9.92 3.53
C THR A 147 10.53 8.73 2.72
N THR A 148 9.28 8.35 2.94
CA THR A 148 8.60 7.28 2.22
C THR A 148 7.28 7.79 1.65
N SER A 149 6.64 7.02 0.77
CA SER A 149 5.32 7.37 0.21
C SER A 149 4.36 6.18 0.34
N PRO A 150 3.41 6.18 1.29
CA PRO A 150 3.08 7.23 2.25
C PRO A 150 4.20 7.48 3.28
N THR A 151 4.14 8.62 3.99
CA THR A 151 5.00 8.88 5.15
C THR A 151 4.90 7.74 6.14
N PHE A 152 6.03 7.28 6.65
CA PHE A 152 6.06 6.15 7.57
C PHE A 152 5.58 6.56 8.96
N ASP A 153 4.94 5.61 9.64
CA ASP A 153 4.66 5.67 11.06
C ASP A 153 5.96 5.37 11.83
N ASP A 154 6.39 6.32 12.66
CA ASP A 154 7.66 6.28 13.38
C ASP A 154 7.47 5.77 14.81
N THR A 155 8.03 4.60 15.12
CA THR A 155 7.88 3.96 16.43
C THR A 155 9.24 3.72 17.06
N THR A 156 9.52 4.41 18.17
CA THR A 156 10.70 4.09 18.98
C THR A 156 10.45 2.83 19.80
N ASP A 157 11.30 1.83 19.62
CA ASP A 157 11.21 0.54 20.30
C ASP A 157 12.48 0.29 21.12
N SER A 158 12.37 0.48 22.45
CA SER A 158 13.46 0.26 23.40
C SER A 158 13.75 -1.21 23.68
N SER A 159 12.94 -2.15 23.17
CA SER A 159 13.20 -3.59 23.28
C SER A 159 14.23 -4.09 22.27
N LEU A 160 14.50 -3.30 21.23
CA LEU A 160 15.60 -3.55 20.29
C LEU A 160 16.93 -3.30 21.00
N VAL A 161 17.72 -4.36 21.20
CA VAL A 161 18.98 -4.26 21.93
C VAL A 161 20.17 -4.17 21.00
N GLU A 162 20.94 -3.10 21.18
CA GLU A 162 22.16 -2.82 20.44
C GLU A 162 23.28 -3.75 20.91
N THR A 163 23.47 -4.86 20.17
CA THR A 163 24.64 -5.72 20.41
C THR A 163 25.85 -5.18 19.64
N THR A 164 27.06 -5.43 20.14
CA THR A 164 28.31 -5.00 19.48
C THR A 164 28.57 -5.66 18.11
N GLY A 165 27.71 -6.59 17.66
CA GLY A 165 27.76 -7.22 16.33
C GLY A 165 26.80 -6.61 15.30
N ASN A 166 26.77 -7.17 14.09
CA ASN A 166 25.86 -6.77 13.00
C ASN A 166 24.46 -7.40 13.10
N PHE A 167 24.16 -8.04 14.23
CA PHE A 167 22.90 -8.72 14.47
C PHE A 167 21.95 -7.82 15.25
N LEU A 168 20.72 -7.71 14.77
CA LEU A 168 19.63 -7.10 15.50
C LEU A 168 19.06 -8.14 16.46
N ALA A 169 19.26 -7.93 17.77
CA ALA A 169 18.75 -8.83 18.80
C ALA A 169 17.40 -8.34 19.33
N PHE A 170 16.47 -9.28 19.47
CA PHE A 170 15.18 -9.10 20.16
C PHE A 170 15.27 -9.84 21.49
N LEU A 171 14.79 -9.23 22.58
CA LEU A 171 14.76 -9.81 23.92
C LEU A 171 13.32 -10.07 24.37
#